data_AF-A0A6B3GVV1-F1
#
_entry.id   AF-A0A6B3GVV1-F1
#
_cell.length_a   1.000
_cell.length_b   1.000
_cell.length_c   1.000
_cell.angle_alpha   90.00
_cell.angle_beta   90.00
_cell.angle_gamma   90.00
#
_symmetry.space_group_name_H-M   'P 1'
#
loop_
_entity.id
_entity.type
_entity.pdbx_description
1 polymer ?
#
loop_
_entity_poly.entity_id
_entity_poly.type
_entity_poly.pdbx_seq_one_letter_code
_entity_poly.pdbx_strand_id
1 'polypeptide(L)'
;INDNGSGSAAVLETALAVSRAGYQPDKHLRFAWWGAEELGLIGSKYYVNNLPSAERSKLSGYLNFDMIGSPNPGYFVYDDDPVIEKTFKDYFAGLNVPTEIETEGDGRSDHAPFKNVGVPVGGLFTGAGYTKSAAQAQKWGGTAGQAFDRCYHSSCDNLSNINDTALDRNSDAAAHAIWTLSSGTGEPPTGEGVFSNTTDVAIPDAGAAVTSSVAVTGRTGNAPAALQVGVDIKHTYRGDLVVDLLAPDGSAYRLKNSSSGDSADNVITTYTVNASSEVANGSWKLRVQDVARQDTGYIDSWKLTF
;
A
#
# COMPACT_ATOMS: atom_id res chain seq x y z
N ILE A 1 -24.47 -14.21 2.97
CA ILE A 1 -23.80 -13.05 3.54
C ILE A 1 -22.32 -13.05 3.23
N ASN A 2 -21.64 -14.20 3.24
CA ASN A 2 -20.26 -14.27 2.78
C ASN A 2 -20.18 -13.80 1.33
N ASP A 3 -21.11 -14.25 0.49
CA ASP A 3 -21.29 -13.84 -0.90
C ASP A 3 -22.44 -12.79 -1.03
N ASN A 4 -22.17 -11.50 -1.24
CA ASN A 4 -20.89 -10.82 -1.01
C ASN A 4 -21.01 -9.68 0.01
N GLY A 5 -21.74 -9.93 1.09
CA GLY A 5 -21.79 -9.05 2.25
C GLY A 5 -20.44 -8.90 2.95
N SER A 6 -19.57 -9.92 2.91
CA SER A 6 -18.22 -9.88 3.48
C SER A 6 -17.35 -8.80 2.82
N GLY A 7 -17.24 -8.82 1.47
CA GLY A 7 -16.51 -7.81 0.71
C GLY A 7 -17.15 -6.43 0.83
N SER A 8 -18.49 -6.36 0.72
CA SER A 8 -19.24 -5.11 0.87
C SER A 8 -18.97 -4.41 2.21
N ALA A 9 -18.92 -5.18 3.30
CA ALA A 9 -18.67 -4.66 4.64
C ALA A 9 -17.22 -4.19 4.81
N ALA A 10 -16.24 -4.95 4.33
CA ALA A 10 -14.83 -4.57 4.41
C ALA A 10 -14.53 -3.28 3.63
N VAL A 11 -15.08 -3.13 2.43
CA VAL A 11 -14.95 -1.92 1.62
C VAL A 11 -15.61 -0.73 2.32
N LEU A 12 -16.78 -0.92 2.94
CA LEU A 12 -17.49 0.13 3.68
C LEU A 12 -16.67 0.59 4.87
N GLU A 13 -16.20 -0.35 5.69
CA GLU A 13 -15.43 -0.03 6.89
C GLU A 13 -14.10 0.63 6.54
N THR A 14 -13.46 0.23 5.44
CA THR A 14 -12.26 0.90 4.93
C THR A 14 -12.55 2.34 4.52
N ALA A 15 -13.65 2.60 3.81
CA ALA A 15 -14.05 3.96 3.45
C ALA A 15 -14.34 4.83 4.69
N LEU A 16 -14.96 4.27 5.73
CA LEU A 16 -15.16 4.94 7.01
C LEU A 16 -13.83 5.21 7.73
N ALA A 17 -12.89 4.25 7.67
CA ALA A 17 -11.56 4.40 8.25
C ALA A 17 -10.77 5.55 7.60
N VAL A 18 -10.87 5.73 6.28
CA VAL A 18 -10.25 6.86 5.57
C VAL A 18 -10.73 8.18 6.16
N SER A 19 -12.05 8.30 6.37
CA SER A 19 -12.66 9.50 6.97
C SER A 19 -12.21 9.70 8.43
N ARG A 20 -12.24 8.66 9.26
CA ARG A 20 -11.84 8.75 10.68
C ARG A 20 -10.37 9.12 10.86
N ALA A 21 -9.51 8.64 9.98
CA ALA A 21 -8.09 8.95 9.99
C ALA A 21 -7.77 10.36 9.47
N GLY A 22 -8.75 11.05 8.84
CA GLY A 22 -8.48 12.28 8.11
C GLY A 22 -7.46 12.08 6.98
N TYR A 23 -7.43 10.88 6.40
CA TYR A 23 -6.41 10.51 5.42
C TYR A 23 -6.58 11.31 4.13
N GLN A 24 -5.49 11.92 3.67
CA GLN A 24 -5.43 12.70 2.43
C GLN A 24 -4.54 11.96 1.43
N PRO A 25 -5.09 11.01 0.66
CA PRO A 25 -4.32 10.27 -0.33
C PRO A 25 -3.92 11.17 -1.51
N ASP A 26 -2.77 10.90 -2.12
CA ASP A 26 -2.33 11.60 -3.33
C ASP A 26 -3.19 11.20 -4.54
N LYS A 27 -3.65 9.94 -4.58
CA LYS A 27 -4.64 9.47 -5.57
C LYS A 27 -6.06 9.65 -5.04
N HIS A 28 -6.96 10.10 -5.91
CA HIS A 28 -8.38 10.16 -5.58
C HIS A 28 -8.96 8.76 -5.34
N LEU A 29 -9.49 8.53 -4.13
CA LEU A 29 -10.18 7.29 -3.78
C LEU A 29 -11.64 7.33 -4.24
N ARG A 30 -12.09 6.25 -4.91
CA ARG A 30 -13.47 6.01 -5.30
C ARG A 30 -13.87 4.60 -4.88
N PHE A 31 -14.92 4.52 -4.06
CA PHE A 31 -15.51 3.26 -3.61
C PHE A 31 -16.81 2.98 -4.40
N ALA A 32 -17.08 1.70 -4.68
CA ALA A 32 -18.25 1.29 -5.43
C ALA A 32 -18.84 -0.02 -4.85
N TRP A 33 -20.16 -0.13 -4.89
CA TRP A 33 -20.91 -1.35 -4.59
C TRP A 33 -21.76 -1.68 -5.81
N TRP A 34 -21.55 -2.86 -6.37
CA TRP A 34 -22.17 -3.25 -7.62
C TRP A 34 -23.50 -3.97 -7.38
N GLY A 35 -24.51 -3.58 -8.14
CA GLY A 35 -25.75 -4.34 -8.23
C GLY A 35 -25.65 -5.40 -9.33
N ALA A 36 -26.39 -6.49 -9.16
CA ALA A 36 -26.59 -7.50 -10.20
C ALA A 36 -25.29 -8.14 -10.74
N GLU A 37 -24.31 -8.35 -9.87
CA GLU A 37 -23.12 -9.17 -10.14
C GLU A 37 -23.56 -10.60 -10.52
N GLU A 38 -24.43 -11.20 -9.71
CA GLU A 38 -24.96 -12.57 -9.87
C GLU A 38 -25.77 -12.80 -11.17
N LEU A 39 -26.20 -11.72 -11.82
CA LEU A 39 -26.88 -11.76 -13.12
C LEU A 39 -25.91 -11.66 -14.30
N GLY A 40 -24.61 -11.79 -14.04
CA GLY A 40 -23.55 -11.73 -15.04
C GLY A 40 -22.85 -10.38 -15.12
N LEU A 41 -22.42 -9.83 -13.98
CA LEU A 41 -21.62 -8.61 -13.83
C LEU A 41 -22.32 -7.35 -14.37
N ILE A 42 -23.64 -7.27 -14.25
CA ILE A 42 -24.43 -6.25 -14.96
C ILE A 42 -24.06 -4.85 -14.47
N GLY A 43 -23.92 -4.64 -13.16
CA GLY A 43 -23.59 -3.35 -12.57
C GLY A 43 -22.20 -2.85 -12.97
N SER A 44 -21.16 -3.65 -12.77
CA SER A 44 -19.78 -3.30 -13.11
C SER A 44 -19.59 -3.13 -14.63
N LYS A 45 -20.20 -4.00 -15.46
CA LYS A 45 -20.24 -3.81 -16.92
C LYS A 45 -20.89 -2.50 -17.31
N TYR A 46 -22.06 -2.19 -16.73
CA TYR A 46 -22.74 -0.94 -17.01
C TYR A 46 -21.86 0.26 -16.66
N TYR A 47 -21.23 0.25 -15.49
CA TYR A 47 -20.33 1.32 -15.08
C TYR A 47 -19.15 1.50 -16.04
N VAL A 48 -18.41 0.44 -16.35
CA VAL A 48 -17.24 0.51 -17.25
C VAL A 48 -17.64 0.96 -18.66
N ASN A 49 -18.76 0.46 -19.18
CA ASN A 49 -19.26 0.81 -20.51
C ASN A 49 -19.71 2.28 -20.62
N ASN A 50 -20.22 2.85 -19.53
CA ASN A 50 -20.68 4.25 -19.49
C ASN A 50 -19.61 5.22 -18.97
N LEU A 51 -18.47 4.73 -18.49
CA LEU A 51 -17.35 5.58 -18.08
C LEU A 51 -16.61 6.10 -19.33
N PRO A 52 -16.58 7.42 -19.59
CA PRO A 52 -15.90 7.98 -20.74
C PRO A 52 -14.42 7.56 -20.76
N SER A 53 -13.85 7.36 -21.95
CA SER A 53 -12.45 6.92 -22.10
C SER A 53 -11.44 7.82 -21.37
N ALA A 54 -11.67 9.13 -21.36
CA ALA A 54 -10.85 10.10 -20.65
C ALA A 54 -10.91 9.98 -19.12
N GLU A 55 -12.01 9.46 -18.57
CA GLU A 55 -12.12 9.14 -17.14
C GLU A 55 -11.55 7.75 -16.85
N ARG A 56 -11.76 6.80 -17.75
CA ARG A 56 -11.21 5.45 -17.64
C ARG A 56 -9.68 5.46 -17.61
N SER A 57 -9.03 6.30 -18.42
CA SER A 57 -7.56 6.44 -18.42
C SER A 57 -6.98 7.03 -17.14
N LYS A 58 -7.82 7.58 -16.24
CA LYS A 58 -7.39 8.07 -14.92
C LYS A 58 -7.43 6.99 -13.84
N LEU A 59 -8.00 5.82 -14.13
CA LEU A 59 -8.05 4.72 -13.16
C LEU A 59 -6.66 4.11 -13.01
N SER A 60 -6.01 4.37 -11.87
CA SER A 60 -4.71 3.76 -11.54
C SER A 60 -4.82 2.28 -11.18
N GLY A 61 -6.01 1.82 -10.78
CA GLY A 61 -6.29 0.42 -10.52
C GLY A 61 -7.71 0.21 -9.98
N TYR A 62 -8.16 -1.04 -9.95
CA TYR A 62 -9.42 -1.49 -9.36
C TYR A 62 -9.17 -2.71 -8.47
N LEU A 63 -9.53 -2.60 -7.18
CA LEU A 63 -9.39 -3.67 -6.19
C LEU A 63 -10.75 -4.31 -5.94
N ASN A 64 -10.81 -5.63 -6.04
CA ASN A 64 -12.03 -6.41 -5.88
C ASN A 64 -12.00 -7.26 -4.62
N PHE A 65 -13.11 -7.26 -3.89
CA PHE A 65 -13.26 -8.05 -2.67
C PHE A 65 -14.58 -8.81 -2.76
N ASP A 66 -14.48 -10.09 -3.04
CA ASP A 66 -15.63 -10.96 -3.26
C ASP A 66 -15.43 -12.26 -2.49
N MET A 67 -16.34 -12.58 -1.57
CA MET A 67 -16.24 -13.72 -0.64
C MET A 67 -14.90 -13.77 0.13
N ILE A 68 -14.73 -12.87 1.09
CA ILE A 68 -13.51 -12.74 1.90
C ILE A 68 -13.64 -13.26 3.34
N GLY A 69 -14.72 -13.96 3.65
CA GLY A 69 -15.03 -14.47 4.99
C GLY A 69 -15.44 -15.94 5.04
N SER A 70 -15.06 -16.77 4.06
CA SER A 70 -15.53 -18.16 3.97
C SER A 70 -15.26 -18.97 5.25
N PRO A 71 -16.21 -19.81 5.72
CA PRO A 71 -16.14 -20.48 7.03
C PRO A 71 -14.98 -21.49 7.16
N ASN A 72 -14.50 -22.04 6.04
CA ASN A 72 -13.35 -22.94 5.97
C ASN A 72 -12.27 -22.33 5.05
N PRO A 73 -11.69 -21.18 5.39
CA PRO A 73 -11.08 -20.26 4.43
C PRO A 73 -9.76 -20.76 3.83
N GLY A 74 -9.52 -20.43 2.57
CA GLY A 74 -8.17 -20.24 2.03
C GLY A 74 -7.80 -18.76 2.02
N TYR A 75 -6.57 -18.43 1.65
CA TYR A 75 -6.13 -17.04 1.45
C TYR A 75 -5.59 -16.92 0.02
N PHE A 76 -6.44 -16.48 -0.89
CA PHE A 76 -6.15 -16.37 -2.30
C PHE A 76 -5.99 -14.91 -2.73
N VAL A 77 -4.95 -14.65 -3.51
CA VAL A 77 -4.64 -13.34 -4.10
C VAL A 77 -4.74 -13.48 -5.61
N TYR A 78 -5.35 -12.49 -6.27
CA TYR A 78 -5.49 -12.49 -7.73
C TYR A 78 -4.11 -12.29 -8.39
N ASP A 79 -3.81 -13.08 -9.42
CA ASP A 79 -2.56 -13.02 -10.21
C ASP A 79 -2.78 -12.16 -11.48
N ASP A 80 -3.09 -10.87 -11.26
CA ASP A 80 -3.43 -9.91 -12.31
C ASP A 80 -2.34 -8.84 -12.47
N ASP A 81 -2.49 -7.68 -11.82
CA ASP A 81 -1.45 -6.65 -11.81
C ASP A 81 -0.37 -6.99 -10.77
N PRO A 82 0.92 -7.05 -11.15
CA PRO A 82 1.99 -7.50 -10.26
C PRO A 82 2.24 -6.56 -9.08
N VAL A 83 1.93 -5.26 -9.20
CA VAL A 83 2.11 -4.30 -8.10
C VAL A 83 1.00 -4.47 -7.07
N ILE A 84 -0.24 -4.61 -7.53
CA ILE A 84 -1.40 -4.88 -6.67
C ILE A 84 -1.25 -6.25 -5.98
N GLU A 85 -0.91 -7.29 -6.74
CA GLU A 85 -0.70 -8.65 -6.21
C GLU A 85 0.39 -8.65 -5.13
N LYS A 86 1.55 -8.04 -5.42
CA LYS A 86 2.65 -7.95 -4.46
C LYS A 86 2.24 -7.22 -3.18
N THR A 87 1.47 -6.14 -3.30
CA THR A 87 0.98 -5.38 -2.14
C THR A 87 0.16 -6.26 -1.19
N PHE A 88 -0.71 -7.11 -1.72
CA PHE A 88 -1.46 -8.06 -0.88
C PHE A 88 -0.57 -9.17 -0.33
N LYS A 89 0.30 -9.76 -1.16
CA LYS A 89 1.20 -10.84 -0.71
C LYS A 89 2.15 -10.37 0.39
N ASP A 90 2.68 -9.15 0.30
CA ASP A 90 3.55 -8.56 1.32
C ASP A 90 2.81 -8.40 2.66
N TYR A 91 1.55 -7.94 2.63
CA TYR A 91 0.72 -7.85 3.84
C TYR A 91 0.56 -9.22 4.52
N PHE A 92 0.17 -10.26 3.76
CA PHE A 92 0.00 -11.61 4.32
C PHE A 92 1.33 -12.24 4.76
N ALA A 93 2.43 -11.96 4.06
CA ALA A 93 3.77 -12.38 4.47
C ALA A 93 4.15 -11.76 5.83
N GLY A 94 3.80 -10.48 6.07
CA GLY A 94 3.98 -9.82 7.37
C GLY A 94 3.20 -10.48 8.52
N LEU A 95 2.10 -11.17 8.21
CA LEU A 95 1.33 -11.96 9.18
C LEU A 95 1.82 -13.42 9.31
N ASN A 96 2.85 -13.80 8.55
CA ASN A 96 3.27 -15.19 8.40
C ASN A 96 2.11 -16.12 7.96
N VAL A 97 1.23 -15.61 7.10
CA VAL A 97 0.12 -16.36 6.49
C VAL A 97 0.45 -16.59 5.02
N PRO A 98 0.69 -17.84 4.58
CA PRO A 98 0.98 -18.10 3.17
C PRO A 98 -0.26 -17.83 2.30
N THR A 99 -0.08 -17.35 1.08
CA THR A 99 -1.15 -17.17 0.10
C THR A 99 -1.01 -18.12 -1.09
N GLU A 100 -2.09 -18.34 -1.83
CA GLU A 100 -2.06 -19.00 -3.15
C GLU A 100 -2.66 -18.07 -4.20
N ILE A 101 -2.37 -18.35 -5.47
CA ILE A 101 -3.02 -17.69 -6.60
C ILE A 101 -4.49 -18.09 -6.62
N GLU A 102 -5.36 -17.10 -6.85
CA GLU A 102 -6.78 -17.28 -7.12
C GLU A 102 -6.97 -18.03 -8.47
N THR A 103 -7.75 -19.11 -8.46
CA THR A 103 -8.00 -19.93 -9.67
C THR A 103 -9.43 -20.47 -9.78
N GLU A 104 -10.25 -20.32 -8.73
CA GLU A 104 -11.63 -20.82 -8.70
C GLU A 104 -12.62 -19.79 -9.27
N GLY A 105 -12.39 -18.51 -8.97
CA GLY A 105 -13.23 -17.36 -9.34
C GLY A 105 -12.78 -16.60 -10.59
N ASP A 106 -11.63 -16.95 -11.19
CA ASP A 106 -10.98 -16.18 -12.26
C ASP A 106 -11.97 -15.71 -13.34
N GLY A 107 -12.01 -14.39 -13.54
CA GLY A 107 -12.84 -13.71 -14.54
C GLY A 107 -14.35 -13.69 -14.26
N ARG A 108 -14.81 -14.23 -13.12
CA ARG A 108 -16.24 -14.35 -12.77
C ARG A 108 -16.70 -13.41 -11.67
N SER A 109 -16.00 -12.30 -11.45
CA SER A 109 -16.40 -11.25 -10.51
C SER A 109 -16.15 -9.85 -11.11
N ASP A 110 -16.52 -8.80 -10.39
CA ASP A 110 -16.62 -7.42 -10.89
C ASP A 110 -15.29 -6.78 -11.33
N HIS A 111 -14.14 -7.42 -11.10
CA HIS A 111 -12.85 -7.03 -11.69
C HIS A 111 -12.78 -7.27 -13.20
N ALA A 112 -13.52 -8.26 -13.73
CA ALA A 112 -13.38 -8.68 -15.12
C ALA A 112 -13.70 -7.56 -16.14
N PRO A 113 -14.76 -6.73 -15.98
CA PRO A 113 -15.00 -5.62 -16.89
C PRO A 113 -13.89 -4.57 -16.91
N PHE A 114 -13.22 -4.33 -15.77
CA PHE A 114 -12.08 -3.40 -15.68
C PHE A 114 -10.83 -3.99 -16.35
N LYS A 115 -10.51 -5.26 -16.06
CA LYS A 115 -9.42 -6.01 -16.69
C LYS A 115 -9.55 -6.02 -18.22
N ASN A 116 -10.76 -6.28 -18.72
CA ASN A 116 -11.06 -6.33 -20.17
C ASN A 116 -10.83 -5.01 -20.92
N VAL A 117 -10.76 -3.89 -20.21
CA VAL A 117 -10.48 -2.56 -20.81
C VAL A 117 -9.09 -2.02 -20.43
N GLY A 118 -8.22 -2.87 -19.87
CA GLY A 118 -6.82 -2.56 -19.59
C GLY A 118 -6.58 -1.78 -18.30
N VAL A 119 -7.54 -1.71 -17.39
CA VAL A 119 -7.31 -1.14 -16.06
C VAL A 119 -6.58 -2.19 -15.20
N PRO A 120 -5.49 -1.83 -14.49
CA PRO A 120 -4.85 -2.73 -13.53
C PRO A 120 -5.84 -3.22 -12.47
N VAL A 121 -5.88 -4.51 -12.21
CA VAL A 121 -6.78 -5.08 -11.20
C VAL A 121 -6.05 -6.00 -10.23
N GLY A 122 -6.68 -6.24 -9.09
CA GLY A 122 -6.33 -7.34 -8.20
C GLY A 122 -7.39 -7.47 -7.11
N GLY A 123 -7.21 -8.41 -6.20
CA GLY A 123 -8.23 -8.70 -5.20
C GLY A 123 -7.88 -9.85 -4.28
N LEU A 124 -8.77 -10.07 -3.33
CA LEU A 124 -8.68 -11.13 -2.35
C LEU A 124 -9.91 -12.02 -2.42
N PHE A 125 -9.71 -13.30 -2.12
CA PHE A 125 -10.74 -14.32 -2.09
C PHE A 125 -10.42 -15.39 -1.04
N THR A 126 -11.45 -15.99 -0.46
CA THR A 126 -11.28 -17.04 0.57
C THR A 126 -11.78 -18.42 0.17
N GLY A 127 -12.17 -18.60 -1.10
CA GLY A 127 -12.67 -19.87 -1.63
C GLY A 127 -14.19 -19.96 -1.57
N ALA A 128 -14.80 -20.67 -2.52
CA ALA A 128 -16.24 -20.87 -2.60
C ALA A 128 -16.60 -22.36 -2.52
N GLY A 129 -17.17 -22.93 -3.58
CA GLY A 129 -17.63 -24.32 -3.63
C GLY A 129 -16.51 -25.36 -3.74
N TYR A 130 -15.29 -24.96 -4.08
CA TYR A 130 -14.16 -25.88 -4.22
C TYR A 130 -13.76 -26.49 -2.90
N THR A 131 -13.27 -27.73 -2.97
CA THR A 131 -12.88 -28.51 -1.80
C THR A 131 -11.47 -28.13 -1.35
N LYS A 132 -11.34 -27.75 -0.07
CA LYS A 132 -10.05 -27.55 0.58
C LYS A 132 -9.25 -28.85 0.59
N SER A 133 -8.05 -28.83 0.00
CA SER A 133 -7.14 -29.97 -0.01
C SER A 133 -6.49 -30.22 1.36
N ALA A 134 -5.87 -31.39 1.54
CA ALA A 134 -5.10 -31.70 2.74
C ALA A 134 -3.90 -30.74 2.94
N ALA A 135 -3.22 -30.36 1.85
CA ALA A 135 -2.10 -29.40 1.91
C ALA A 135 -2.58 -28.00 2.32
N GLN A 136 -3.73 -27.55 1.80
CA GLN A 136 -4.33 -26.29 2.20
C GLN A 136 -4.79 -26.29 3.66
N ALA A 137 -5.37 -27.39 4.14
CA ALA A 137 -5.71 -27.54 5.56
C ALA A 137 -4.48 -27.57 6.47
N GLN A 138 -3.34 -28.13 6.02
CA GLN A 138 -2.09 -28.09 6.80
C GLN A 138 -1.56 -26.67 7.02
N LYS A 139 -1.65 -25.80 6.01
CA LYS A 139 -1.11 -24.43 6.10
C LYS A 139 -2.10 -23.39 6.66
N TRP A 140 -3.41 -23.58 6.47
CA TRP A 140 -4.44 -22.60 6.89
C TRP A 140 -5.37 -23.12 7.98
N GLY A 141 -5.25 -24.39 8.36
CA GLY A 141 -6.22 -25.05 9.23
C GLY A 141 -7.57 -25.29 8.53
N GLY A 142 -8.60 -25.51 9.34
CA GLY A 142 -9.94 -25.87 8.88
C GLY A 142 -10.06 -27.37 8.57
N THR A 143 -10.95 -27.71 7.63
CA THR A 143 -11.33 -29.11 7.35
C THR A 143 -11.00 -29.46 5.90
N ALA A 144 -10.02 -30.34 5.71
CA ALA A 144 -9.73 -30.94 4.41
C ALA A 144 -10.91 -31.80 3.92
N GLY A 145 -11.14 -31.83 2.61
CA GLY A 145 -12.25 -32.59 2.02
C GLY A 145 -13.62 -31.92 2.19
N GLN A 146 -13.67 -30.68 2.67
CA GLN A 146 -14.89 -29.85 2.72
C GLN A 146 -14.70 -28.61 1.85
N ALA A 147 -15.79 -28.05 1.35
CA ALA A 147 -15.77 -26.78 0.62
C ALA A 147 -15.18 -25.65 1.49
N PHE A 148 -14.61 -24.63 0.84
CA PHE A 148 -14.21 -23.39 1.53
C PHE A 148 -15.45 -22.68 2.10
N ASP A 149 -16.52 -22.60 1.32
CA ASP A 149 -17.85 -22.19 1.72
C ASP A 149 -18.88 -23.27 1.35
N ARG A 150 -19.43 -23.95 2.37
CA ARG A 150 -20.44 -25.01 2.20
C ARG A 150 -21.84 -24.45 1.93
N CYS A 151 -22.02 -23.15 2.08
CA CYS A 151 -23.27 -22.45 1.88
C CYS A 151 -23.23 -21.51 0.67
N TYR A 152 -22.19 -21.60 -0.19
CA TYR A 152 -22.14 -20.86 -1.44
C TYR A 152 -23.45 -20.99 -2.23
N HIS A 153 -24.04 -19.86 -2.62
CA HIS A 153 -25.35 -19.75 -3.31
C HIS A 153 -26.51 -20.51 -2.64
N SER A 154 -26.44 -20.70 -1.32
CA SER A 154 -27.42 -21.45 -0.55
C SER A 154 -28.06 -20.61 0.56
N SER A 155 -29.25 -21.00 1.00
CA SER A 155 -30.01 -20.27 2.04
C SER A 155 -29.30 -20.20 3.40
N CYS A 156 -28.32 -21.07 3.65
CA CYS A 156 -27.52 -21.06 4.86
C CYS A 156 -26.37 -20.05 4.84
N ASP A 157 -26.16 -19.31 3.75
CA ASP A 157 -25.20 -18.19 3.72
C ASP A 157 -25.77 -16.98 4.47
N ASN A 158 -25.69 -17.07 5.80
CA ASN A 158 -26.18 -16.09 6.77
C ASN A 158 -25.07 -15.72 7.77
N LEU A 159 -25.39 -14.98 8.83
CA LEU A 159 -24.39 -14.48 9.80
C LEU A 159 -23.52 -15.57 10.46
N SER A 160 -23.98 -16.82 10.52
CA SER A 160 -23.17 -17.93 11.04
C SER A 160 -22.17 -18.51 10.04
N ASN A 161 -22.24 -18.09 8.77
CA ASN A 161 -21.43 -18.58 7.65
C ASN A 161 -20.17 -17.73 7.41
N ILE A 162 -19.59 -17.19 8.48
CA ILE A 162 -18.40 -16.33 8.41
C ILE A 162 -17.30 -16.90 9.31
N ASN A 163 -16.07 -16.91 8.79
CA ASN A 163 -14.87 -17.04 9.60
C ASN A 163 -14.34 -15.66 9.97
N ASP A 164 -14.46 -15.28 11.25
CA ASP A 164 -14.06 -13.95 11.72
C ASP A 164 -12.59 -13.64 11.46
N THR A 165 -11.69 -14.63 11.64
CA THR A 165 -10.25 -14.44 11.38
C THR A 165 -9.95 -14.15 9.91
N ALA A 166 -10.64 -14.81 8.98
CA ALA A 166 -10.47 -14.53 7.55
C ALA A 166 -11.04 -13.16 7.18
N LEU A 167 -12.22 -12.82 7.70
CA LEU A 167 -12.83 -11.52 7.45
C LEU A 167 -11.94 -10.38 7.99
N ASP A 168 -11.43 -10.52 9.20
CA ASP A 168 -10.52 -9.57 9.85
C ASP A 168 -9.25 -9.34 9.01
N ARG A 169 -8.51 -10.41 8.71
CA ARG A 169 -7.27 -10.33 7.91
C ARG A 169 -7.48 -9.73 6.52
N ASN A 170 -8.54 -10.12 5.83
CA ASN A 170 -8.81 -9.59 4.49
C ASN A 170 -9.30 -8.14 4.52
N SER A 171 -10.03 -7.72 5.57
CA SER A 171 -10.45 -6.34 5.75
C SER A 171 -9.25 -5.43 6.01
N ASP A 172 -8.33 -5.87 6.87
CA ASP A 172 -7.09 -5.15 7.13
C ASP A 172 -6.18 -5.12 5.89
N ALA A 173 -6.11 -6.22 5.14
CA ALA A 173 -5.38 -6.28 3.86
C ALA A 173 -5.97 -5.32 2.82
N ALA A 174 -7.30 -5.18 2.76
CA ALA A 174 -7.98 -4.23 1.89
C ALA A 174 -7.59 -2.79 2.24
N ALA A 175 -7.64 -2.44 3.52
CA ALA A 175 -7.19 -1.12 3.99
C ALA A 175 -5.71 -0.89 3.72
N HIS A 176 -4.84 -1.87 4.00
CA HIS A 176 -3.41 -1.79 3.70
C HIS A 176 -3.16 -1.49 2.22
N ALA A 177 -3.76 -2.25 1.32
CA ALA A 177 -3.58 -2.05 -0.11
C ALA A 177 -4.10 -0.68 -0.57
N ILE A 178 -5.26 -0.23 -0.06
CA ILE A 178 -5.81 1.08 -0.40
C ILE A 178 -4.87 2.19 0.06
N TRP A 179 -4.34 2.16 1.28
CA TRP A 179 -3.37 3.16 1.75
C TRP A 179 -2.08 3.12 0.94
N THR A 180 -1.49 1.94 0.77
CA THR A 180 -0.22 1.76 0.05
C THR A 180 -0.34 2.24 -1.40
N LEU A 181 -1.40 1.84 -2.11
CA LEU A 181 -1.55 2.13 -3.54
C LEU A 181 -2.06 3.54 -3.82
N SER A 182 -2.71 4.20 -2.85
CA SER A 182 -3.20 5.59 -3.01
C SER A 182 -2.23 6.66 -2.50
N SER A 183 -1.22 6.26 -1.75
CA SER A 183 -0.02 7.07 -1.51
C SER A 183 0.66 7.37 -2.85
N GLY A 184 1.15 8.58 -3.05
CA GLY A 184 1.99 8.96 -4.18
C GLY A 184 3.23 8.09 -4.22
N THR A 185 3.91 8.04 -5.37
CA THR A 185 5.04 7.15 -5.68
C THR A 185 6.06 7.05 -4.52
N GLY A 186 5.80 6.09 -3.65
CA GLY A 186 6.58 5.69 -2.50
C GLY A 186 6.39 4.19 -2.44
N GLU A 187 7.50 3.49 -2.65
CA GLU A 187 7.59 2.03 -2.64
C GLU A 187 6.92 1.47 -1.36
N PRO A 188 6.15 0.36 -1.43
CA PRO A 188 5.68 -0.33 -0.23
C PRO A 188 6.87 -0.65 0.69
N PRO A 189 6.70 -0.65 2.03
CA PRO A 189 7.78 -0.98 2.94
C PRO A 189 8.32 -2.36 2.56
N THR A 190 9.57 -2.42 2.11
CA THR A 190 10.26 -3.70 2.10
C THR A 190 10.27 -4.15 3.56
N GLY A 191 9.90 -5.40 3.85
CA GLY A 191 9.84 -5.95 5.21
C GLY A 191 11.19 -5.94 5.97
N GLU A 192 12.19 -5.23 5.46
CA GLU A 192 13.53 -5.00 6.00
C GLU A 192 13.64 -3.69 6.79
N GLY A 193 12.56 -2.92 6.92
CA GLY A 193 12.59 -1.70 7.71
C GLY A 193 13.19 -0.48 7.01
N VAL A 194 13.26 -0.54 5.68
CA VAL A 194 13.74 0.54 4.83
C VAL A 194 12.54 1.27 4.23
N PHE A 195 12.55 2.60 4.31
CA PHE A 195 11.54 3.47 3.73
C PHE A 195 12.25 4.50 2.86
N SER A 196 11.88 4.63 1.60
CA SER A 196 12.60 5.44 0.61
C SER A 196 11.69 6.43 -0.11
N ASN A 197 12.30 7.48 -0.66
CA ASN A 197 11.68 8.33 -1.68
C ASN A 197 12.73 8.59 -2.77
N THR A 198 12.38 8.25 -4.01
CA THR A 198 13.22 8.38 -5.21
C THR A 198 12.66 9.42 -6.19
N THR A 199 11.79 10.31 -5.71
CA THR A 199 11.24 11.40 -6.52
C THR A 199 12.18 12.60 -6.46
N ASP A 200 12.58 13.07 -7.64
CA ASP A 200 13.42 14.25 -7.77
C ASP A 200 12.75 15.48 -7.15
N VAL A 201 13.45 16.15 -6.23
CA VAL A 201 13.03 17.44 -5.67
C VAL A 201 14.08 18.49 -6.00
N ALA A 202 13.74 19.41 -6.91
CA ALA A 202 14.62 20.49 -7.33
C ALA A 202 14.99 21.39 -6.13
N ILE A 203 16.29 21.65 -5.98
CA ILE A 203 16.86 22.55 -4.98
C ILE A 203 17.14 23.88 -5.69
N PRO A 204 16.46 24.99 -5.32
CA PRO A 204 16.70 26.29 -5.90
C PRO A 204 18.03 26.90 -5.43
N ASP A 205 18.77 27.51 -6.37
CA ASP A 205 20.01 28.27 -6.10
C ASP A 205 19.77 29.40 -5.07
N ALA A 206 20.57 29.43 -4.00
CA ALA A 206 20.45 30.36 -2.87
C ALA A 206 19.01 30.54 -2.33
N GLY A 207 18.18 29.50 -2.43
CA GLY A 207 16.74 29.60 -2.28
C GLY A 207 16.19 29.18 -0.91
N ALA A 208 14.86 29.10 -0.84
CA ALA A 208 14.19 28.53 0.33
C ALA A 208 14.49 27.03 0.43
N ALA A 209 14.55 26.51 1.66
CA ALA A 209 14.70 25.08 1.88
C ALA A 209 13.54 24.29 1.26
N VAL A 210 13.86 23.18 0.62
CA VAL A 210 12.88 22.23 0.07
C VAL A 210 12.79 20.99 0.94
N THR A 211 11.68 20.27 0.86
CA THR A 211 11.47 19.04 1.62
C THR A 211 11.02 17.90 0.72
N SER A 212 11.66 16.74 0.86
CA SER A 212 11.17 15.45 0.35
C SER A 212 10.65 14.63 1.54
N SER A 213 9.54 13.91 1.38
CA SER A 213 8.86 13.20 2.49
C SER A 213 8.87 11.69 2.30
N VAL A 214 9.01 10.94 3.39
CA VAL A 214 8.87 9.48 3.46
C VAL A 214 7.83 9.15 4.52
N ALA A 215 6.84 8.35 4.16
CA ALA A 215 5.88 7.81 5.12
C ALA A 215 6.45 6.53 5.74
N VAL A 216 6.68 6.54 7.04
CA VAL A 216 7.07 5.36 7.81
C VAL A 216 5.83 4.78 8.43
N THR A 217 5.50 3.53 8.08
CA THR A 217 4.29 2.83 8.55
C THR A 217 4.63 1.45 9.12
N GLY A 218 3.71 0.86 9.90
CA GLY A 218 3.87 -0.50 10.45
C GLY A 218 4.92 -0.63 11.56
N ARG A 219 5.42 0.49 12.09
CA ARG A 219 6.32 0.52 13.25
C ARG A 219 5.56 0.87 14.53
N THR A 220 5.83 0.16 15.61
CA THR A 220 5.32 0.47 16.94
C THR A 220 6.42 1.11 17.80
N GLY A 221 6.08 2.13 18.57
CA GLY A 221 7.03 2.80 19.46
C GLY A 221 7.91 3.84 18.76
N ASN A 222 9.06 4.11 19.37
CA ASN A 222 9.98 5.14 18.91
C ASN A 222 11.00 4.61 17.89
N ALA A 223 11.58 5.51 17.10
CA ALA A 223 12.66 5.23 16.18
C ALA A 223 13.92 4.75 16.94
N PRO A 224 14.87 4.06 16.30
CA PRO A 224 16.10 3.64 16.97
C PRO A 224 17.03 4.82 17.27
N ALA A 225 17.92 4.65 18.25
CA ALA A 225 19.02 5.58 18.51
C ALA A 225 20.11 5.57 17.42
N ALA A 226 20.03 4.61 16.49
CA ALA A 226 20.95 4.46 15.37
C ALA A 226 20.19 4.45 14.03
N LEU A 227 19.18 5.33 13.89
CA LEU A 227 18.42 5.48 12.65
C LEU A 227 19.38 5.87 11.53
N GLN A 228 19.40 5.09 10.44
CA GLN A 228 20.25 5.40 9.30
C GLN A 228 19.48 6.24 8.27
N VAL A 229 20.11 7.30 7.79
CA VAL A 229 19.57 8.22 6.77
C VAL A 229 20.50 8.19 5.56
N GLY A 230 20.16 7.39 4.56
CA GLY A 230 20.87 7.36 3.29
C GLY A 230 20.39 8.49 2.40
N VAL A 231 21.30 9.30 1.86
CA VAL A 231 20.97 10.41 0.95
C VAL A 231 21.77 10.27 -0.35
N ASP A 232 21.11 10.57 -1.46
CA ASP A 232 21.70 10.85 -2.76
C ASP A 232 21.14 12.19 -3.27
N ILE A 233 21.96 13.22 -3.21
CA ILE A 233 21.63 14.58 -3.66
C ILE A 233 22.63 14.94 -4.77
N LYS A 234 22.10 15.31 -5.94
CA LYS A 234 22.93 15.80 -7.04
C LYS A 234 23.13 17.30 -6.89
N HIS A 235 24.38 17.75 -6.84
CA HIS A 235 24.76 19.17 -6.74
C HIS A 235 26.20 19.36 -7.19
N THR A 236 26.49 20.40 -7.95
CA THR A 236 27.85 20.68 -8.46
C THR A 236 28.79 21.25 -7.40
N TYR A 237 28.26 21.71 -6.27
CA TYR A 237 29.07 22.12 -5.12
C TYR A 237 28.37 21.73 -3.81
N ARG A 238 28.70 20.55 -3.25
CA ARG A 238 27.97 20.03 -2.09
C ARG A 238 28.18 20.83 -0.81
N GLY A 239 29.23 21.64 -0.76
CA GLY A 239 29.53 22.55 0.34
C GLY A 239 28.47 23.60 0.58
N ASP A 240 27.60 23.88 -0.40
CA ASP A 240 26.56 24.89 -0.24
C ASP A 240 25.33 24.37 0.48
N LEU A 241 25.23 23.04 0.62
CA LEU A 241 24.04 22.40 1.14
C LEU A 241 24.03 22.31 2.67
N VAL A 242 22.91 22.74 3.24
CA VAL A 242 22.47 22.35 4.58
C VAL A 242 21.46 21.23 4.45
N VAL A 243 21.65 20.13 5.18
CA VAL A 243 20.77 18.96 5.14
C VAL A 243 20.32 18.62 6.56
N ASP A 244 19.00 18.57 6.78
CA ASP A 244 18.38 18.15 8.02
C ASP A 244 17.42 16.98 7.78
N LEU A 245 17.32 16.06 8.74
CA LEU A 245 16.18 15.15 8.88
C LEU A 245 15.15 15.81 9.79
N LEU A 246 13.88 15.82 9.39
CA LEU A 246 12.75 16.23 10.21
C LEU A 246 11.95 15.00 10.64
N ALA A 247 11.73 14.85 11.94
CA ALA A 247 10.87 13.85 12.53
C ALA A 247 9.38 14.20 12.38
N PRO A 248 8.46 13.25 12.63
CA PRO A 248 7.01 13.48 12.48
C PRO A 248 6.46 14.60 13.38
N ASP A 249 7.09 14.85 14.53
CA ASP A 249 6.74 15.91 15.46
C ASP A 249 7.30 17.29 15.05
N GLY A 250 8.12 17.34 13.99
CA GLY A 250 8.81 18.54 13.50
C GLY A 250 10.22 18.77 14.06
N SER A 251 10.70 17.92 14.98
CA SER A 251 12.07 17.96 15.49
C SER A 251 13.10 17.77 14.37
N ALA A 252 14.16 18.58 14.39
CA ALA A 252 15.14 18.63 13.31
C ALA A 252 16.53 18.11 13.75
N TYR A 253 17.12 17.23 12.94
CA TYR A 253 18.44 16.65 13.14
C TYR A 253 19.37 17.06 11.99
N ARG A 254 20.42 17.81 12.32
CA ARG A 254 21.43 18.26 11.34
C ARG A 254 22.25 17.06 10.85
N LEU A 255 22.16 16.77 9.56
CA LEU A 255 22.97 15.74 8.90
C LEU A 255 24.26 16.34 8.32
N LYS A 256 24.14 17.49 7.65
CA LYS A 256 25.25 18.21 7.01
C LYS A 256 25.12 19.72 7.18
N ASN A 257 26.21 20.35 7.59
CA ASN A 257 26.36 21.80 7.53
C ASN A 257 26.94 22.21 6.17
N SER A 258 26.62 23.43 5.73
CA SER A 258 27.35 24.05 4.64
C SER A 258 28.81 24.29 5.05
N SER A 259 29.70 24.23 4.06
CA SER A 259 31.14 24.38 4.18
C SER A 259 31.70 24.92 2.88
N SER A 260 32.16 26.16 2.89
CA SER A 260 32.75 26.83 1.71
C SER A 260 34.07 26.20 1.23
N GLY A 261 34.56 25.16 1.91
CA GLY A 261 35.74 24.40 1.52
C GLY A 261 35.44 23.00 0.97
N ASP A 262 34.16 22.60 0.90
CA ASP A 262 33.73 21.28 0.45
C ASP A 262 33.22 21.34 -1.01
N SER A 263 34.15 21.55 -1.94
CA SER A 263 33.88 21.79 -3.36
C SER A 263 33.63 20.54 -4.20
N ALA A 264 33.34 19.40 -3.57
CA ALA A 264 33.07 18.18 -4.30
C ALA A 264 31.61 18.13 -4.77
N ASP A 265 31.36 17.43 -5.88
CA ASP A 265 30.02 17.16 -6.35
C ASP A 265 29.29 16.19 -5.42
N ASN A 266 27.97 16.36 -5.32
CA ASN A 266 26.98 15.46 -4.76
C ASN A 266 27.12 15.12 -3.26
N VAL A 267 25.99 14.87 -2.61
CA VAL A 267 25.96 14.29 -1.26
C VAL A 267 25.44 12.87 -1.39
N ILE A 268 26.35 11.90 -1.46
CA ILE A 268 26.04 10.47 -1.51
C ILE A 268 26.65 9.83 -0.27
N THR A 269 25.85 9.67 0.79
CA THR A 269 26.34 9.16 2.07
C THR A 269 25.19 8.65 2.94
N THR A 270 25.53 7.95 4.02
CA THR A 270 24.57 7.55 5.05
C THR A 270 24.95 8.17 6.39
N TYR A 271 24.02 8.87 7.01
CA TYR A 271 24.16 9.45 8.35
C TYR A 271 23.50 8.55 9.38
N THR A 272 23.97 8.63 10.63
CA THR A 272 23.34 7.97 11.78
C THR A 272 22.78 9.03 12.71
N VAL A 273 21.49 8.93 13.04
CA VAL A 273 20.76 9.88 13.90
C VAL A 273 20.24 9.15 15.12
N ASN A 274 20.40 9.77 16.30
CA ASN A 274 19.70 9.32 17.49
C ASN A 274 18.28 9.89 17.52
N ALA A 275 17.34 9.10 17.02
CA ALA A 275 15.92 9.43 16.96
C ALA A 275 15.09 8.69 18.03
N SER A 276 15.72 8.20 19.10
CA SER A 276 15.03 7.37 20.12
C SER A 276 13.94 8.10 20.92
N SER A 277 13.88 9.42 20.85
CA SER A 277 12.79 10.24 21.38
C SER A 277 11.56 10.29 20.46
N GLU A 278 11.74 9.98 19.18
CA GLU A 278 10.74 10.24 18.13
C GLU A 278 9.86 9.05 17.88
N VAL A 279 8.57 9.27 17.68
CA VAL A 279 7.66 8.20 17.23
C VAL A 279 8.11 7.73 15.85
N ALA A 280 8.32 6.42 15.69
CA ALA A 280 8.82 5.87 14.43
C ALA A 280 7.81 6.05 13.28
N ASN A 281 6.54 5.75 13.58
CA ASN A 281 5.43 5.81 12.63
C ASN A 281 5.03 7.27 12.36
N GLY A 282 5.01 7.68 11.09
CA GLY A 282 4.66 9.04 10.70
C GLY A 282 5.39 9.54 9.45
N SER A 283 5.16 10.79 9.10
CA SER A 283 5.84 11.44 7.97
C SER A 283 7.19 12.01 8.42
N TRP A 284 8.26 11.40 7.93
CA TRP A 284 9.61 11.94 8.04
C TRP A 284 9.95 12.78 6.82
N LYS A 285 10.81 13.79 6.95
CA LYS A 285 11.20 14.64 5.82
C LYS A 285 12.70 14.86 5.76
N LEU A 286 13.28 14.79 4.57
CA LEU A 286 14.60 15.33 4.29
C LEU A 286 14.44 16.78 3.86
N ARG A 287 15.00 17.71 4.64
CA ARG A 287 15.03 19.14 4.32
C ARG A 287 16.41 19.49 3.79
N VAL A 288 16.46 20.06 2.58
CA VAL A 288 17.70 20.49 1.94
C VAL A 288 17.59 21.95 1.55
N GLN A 289 18.64 22.71 1.81
CA GLN A 289 18.75 24.09 1.39
C GLN A 289 20.13 24.35 0.80
N ASP A 290 20.15 24.94 -0.40
CA ASP A 290 21.33 25.61 -0.91
C ASP A 290 21.38 27.03 -0.33
N VAL A 291 22.47 27.35 0.37
CA VAL A 291 22.68 28.65 1.02
C VAL A 291 23.70 29.54 0.30
N ALA A 292 24.28 29.07 -0.81
CA ALA A 292 25.19 29.84 -1.64
C ALA A 292 24.57 30.08 -3.02
N ARG A 293 25.26 30.88 -3.85
CA ARG A 293 24.83 31.20 -5.22
C ARG A 293 25.63 30.37 -6.21
N GLN A 294 25.10 30.23 -7.43
CA GLN A 294 25.73 29.75 -8.68
C GLN A 294 25.49 28.28 -9.00
N ASP A 295 25.23 27.47 -8.01
CA ASP A 295 25.04 26.04 -8.16
C ASP A 295 23.56 25.68 -7.99
N THR A 296 23.14 24.60 -8.65
CA THR A 296 21.77 24.06 -8.51
C THR A 296 21.85 22.56 -8.46
N GLY A 297 20.78 21.94 -7.98
CA GLY A 297 20.70 20.50 -7.94
C GLY A 297 19.33 19.99 -7.58
N TYR A 298 19.27 18.74 -7.16
CA TYR A 298 18.05 18.11 -6.71
C TYR A 298 18.36 16.96 -5.74
N ILE A 299 17.40 16.69 -4.85
CA ILE A 299 17.36 15.43 -4.11
C ILE A 299 16.97 14.37 -5.13
N ASP A 300 17.83 13.38 -5.40
CA ASP A 300 17.57 12.29 -6.34
C ASP A 300 16.88 11.13 -5.62
N SER A 301 17.44 10.71 -4.49
CA SER A 301 16.80 9.74 -3.62
C SER A 301 17.27 9.84 -2.18
N TRP A 302 16.46 9.35 -1.25
CA TRP A 302 16.87 9.15 0.13
C TRP A 302 16.06 8.04 0.80
N LYS A 303 16.59 7.50 1.90
CA LYS A 303 15.94 6.43 2.66
C LYS A 303 16.23 6.49 4.14
N LEU A 304 15.31 5.94 4.92
CA LEU A 304 15.43 5.64 6.34
C LEU A 304 15.52 4.14 6.55
N THR A 305 16.50 3.69 7.33
CA THR A 305 16.59 2.30 7.78
C THR A 305 16.45 2.26 9.30
N PHE A 306 15.36 1.64 9.75
CA PHE A 306 14.92 1.52 11.16
C PHE A 306 15.33 0.18 11.79
#